data_AF-A0A7Z0QT27-F1
#
_entry.id   AF-A0A7Z0QT27-F1
#
_cell.length_a   1.000
_cell.length_b   1.000
_cell.length_c   1.000
_cell.angle_alpha   90.00
_cell.angle_beta   90.00
_cell.angle_gamma   90.00
#
_symmetry.space_group_name_H-M   'P 1'
#
loop_
_entity.id
_entity.type
_entity.pdbx_description
1 polymer ?
#
loop_
_entity_poly.entity_id
_entity_poly.type
_entity_poly.pdbx_seq_one_letter_code
_entity_poly.pdbx_strand_id
1 'polypeptide(L)'
;MNEHPLLSLLEVTGTLREPALERERAARGWSVERMCNELAVAIAESYMAGSLGFEAADTAMNWLWPYGFNAGGQYLPEPCNEIYLAFDAGEWKRSSDPAELDPEQAYTRPRLLKILARGYSASA
;
A
#
# COMPACT_ATOMS: atom_id res chain seq x y z
N MET A 1 -11.92 9.56 14.94
CA MET A 1 -10.79 9.51 13.99
C MET A 1 -11.37 9.78 12.62
N ASN A 2 -10.90 10.81 11.93
CA ASN A 2 -11.29 11.02 10.53
C ASN A 2 -10.59 9.93 9.72
N GLU A 3 -11.36 9.03 9.15
CA GLU A 3 -10.87 8.04 8.20
C GLU A 3 -10.22 8.77 7.02
N HIS A 4 -9.00 8.39 6.66
CA HIS A 4 -8.31 9.02 5.53
C HIS A 4 -9.19 8.84 4.28
N PRO A 5 -9.52 9.91 3.51
CA PRO A 5 -10.53 9.83 2.45
C PRO A 5 -10.28 8.70 1.43
N LEU A 6 -9.01 8.40 1.15
CA LEU A 6 -8.63 7.32 0.24
C LEU A 6 -8.89 5.91 0.79
N LEU A 7 -8.95 5.71 2.11
CA LEU A 7 -9.26 4.40 2.70
C LEU A 7 -10.72 4.01 2.46
N SER A 8 -11.60 4.98 2.21
CA SER A 8 -12.99 4.69 1.81
C SER A 8 -13.11 3.99 0.44
N LEU A 9 -12.02 3.94 -0.33
CA LEU A 9 -11.93 3.22 -1.59
C LEU A 9 -11.73 1.71 -1.40
N LEU A 10 -11.28 1.31 -0.21
CA LEU A 10 -11.08 -0.09 0.15
C LEU A 10 -12.42 -0.72 0.55
N GLU A 11 -12.64 -1.92 0.04
CA GLU A 11 -13.65 -2.81 0.58
C GLU A 11 -13.13 -3.51 1.82
N VAL A 12 -14.01 -4.17 2.58
CA VAL A 12 -13.63 -4.88 3.82
C VAL A 12 -12.52 -5.91 3.58
N THR A 13 -12.48 -6.48 2.38
CA THR A 13 -11.48 -7.46 1.92
C THR A 13 -10.16 -6.82 1.45
N GLY A 14 -10.04 -5.50 1.43
CA GLY A 14 -8.87 -4.79 0.90
C GLY A 14 -8.88 -4.58 -0.61
N THR A 15 -9.87 -5.12 -1.33
CA THR A 15 -10.06 -4.86 -2.77
C THR A 15 -10.40 -3.38 -3.01
N LEU A 16 -9.92 -2.83 -4.12
CA LEU A 16 -10.21 -1.45 -4.51
C LEU A 16 -11.33 -1.40 -5.55
N ARG A 17 -12.18 -0.39 -5.42
CA ARG A 17 -13.24 -0.09 -6.41
C ARG A 17 -12.68 0.78 -7.52
N GLU A 18 -12.21 0.17 -8.61
CA GLU A 18 -11.60 0.89 -9.75
C GLU A 18 -12.38 2.14 -10.18
N PRO A 19 -13.73 2.10 -10.38
CA PRO A 19 -14.45 3.29 -10.81
C PRO A 19 -14.47 4.40 -9.75
N ALA A 20 -14.41 4.05 -8.46
CA ALA A 20 -14.36 5.03 -7.38
C ALA A 20 -12.96 5.65 -7.27
N LEU A 21 -11.92 4.83 -7.42
CA LEU A 21 -10.54 5.27 -7.46
C LEU A 21 -10.30 6.24 -8.62
N GLU A 22 -10.76 5.90 -9.82
CA GLU A 22 -10.64 6.79 -10.99
C GLU A 22 -11.40 8.11 -10.81
N ARG A 23 -12.61 8.08 -10.24
CA ARG A 23 -13.36 9.31 -9.92
C ARG A 23 -12.61 10.19 -8.93
N GLU A 24 -12.06 9.60 -7.87
CA GLU A 24 -11.33 10.34 -6.85
C GLU A 24 -10.03 10.94 -7.41
N ARG A 25 -9.28 10.16 -8.20
CA ARG A 25 -8.09 10.64 -8.91
C ARG A 25 -8.42 11.81 -9.83
N ALA A 26 -9.48 11.67 -10.64
CA ALA A 26 -9.91 12.71 -11.57
C ALA A 26 -10.40 13.98 -10.85
N ALA A 27 -11.19 13.84 -9.77
CA ALA A 27 -11.69 14.96 -8.98
C ALA A 27 -10.55 15.78 -8.35
N ARG A 28 -9.43 15.13 -8.03
CA ARG A 28 -8.23 15.77 -7.49
C ARG A 28 -7.26 16.30 -8.55
N GLY A 29 -7.48 15.96 -9.82
CA GLY A 29 -6.53 16.25 -10.89
C GLY A 29 -5.19 15.53 -10.74
N TRP A 30 -5.16 14.38 -10.07
CA TRP A 30 -3.94 13.64 -9.77
C TRP A 30 -3.49 12.76 -10.94
N SER A 31 -2.17 12.63 -11.10
CA SER A 31 -1.59 11.56 -11.92
C SER A 31 -1.86 10.19 -11.30
N VAL A 32 -1.76 9.13 -12.11
CA VAL A 32 -1.82 7.75 -11.60
C VAL A 32 -0.69 7.51 -10.60
N GLU A 33 0.51 8.03 -10.89
CA GLU A 33 1.67 7.94 -9.99
C GLU A 33 1.35 8.48 -8.59
N ARG A 34 0.81 9.71 -8.53
CA ARG A 34 0.44 10.33 -7.27
C ARG A 34 -0.65 9.54 -6.56
N MET A 35 -1.66 9.06 -7.30
CA MET A 35 -2.73 8.25 -6.72
C MET A 35 -2.19 6.97 -6.06
N CYS A 36 -1.30 6.26 -6.74
CA CYS A 36 -0.67 5.06 -6.20
C CYS A 36 0.13 5.36 -4.93
N ASN A 37 0.95 6.40 -4.94
CA ASN A 37 1.77 6.76 -3.79
C ASN A 37 0.93 7.21 -2.58
N GLU A 38 -0.05 8.08 -2.78
CA GLU A 38 -0.93 8.59 -1.72
C GLU A 38 -1.76 7.45 -1.09
N LEU A 39 -2.29 6.54 -1.92
CA LEU A 39 -3.06 5.40 -1.43
C LEU A 39 -2.17 4.37 -0.73
N ALA A 40 -0.99 4.06 -1.27
CA ALA A 40 -0.04 3.14 -0.64
C ALA A 40 0.43 3.63 0.73
N VAL A 41 0.71 4.93 0.86
CA VAL A 41 1.07 5.55 2.15
C VAL A 41 -0.10 5.45 3.13
N ALA A 42 -1.32 5.78 2.72
CA ALA A 42 -2.50 5.68 3.59
C ALA A 42 -2.75 4.24 4.06
N ILE A 43 -2.56 3.24 3.18
CA ILE A 43 -2.64 1.81 3.53
C ILE A 43 -1.58 1.45 4.57
N ALA A 44 -0.32 1.82 4.32
CA ALA A 44 0.79 1.54 5.23
C ALA A 44 0.60 2.18 6.61
N GLU A 45 0.16 3.44 6.67
CA GLU A 45 -0.14 4.13 7.93
C GLU A 45 -1.29 3.47 8.70
N SER A 46 -2.37 3.11 8.01
CA SER A 46 -3.53 2.45 8.62
C SER A 46 -3.17 1.05 9.16
N TYR A 47 -2.36 0.31 8.41
CA TYR A 47 -1.84 -0.98 8.86
C TYR A 47 -0.92 -0.84 10.07
N MET A 48 0.01 0.13 10.04
CA MET A 48 0.91 0.39 11.18
C MET A 48 0.16 0.87 12.43
N ALA A 49 -0.95 1.59 12.25
CA ALA A 49 -1.86 1.99 13.33
C ALA A 49 -2.78 0.87 13.84
N GLY A 50 -2.82 -0.28 13.16
CA GLY A 50 -3.69 -1.42 13.51
C GLY A 50 -5.16 -1.27 13.12
N SER A 51 -5.50 -0.25 12.33
CA SER A 51 -6.86 -0.05 11.80
C SER A 51 -7.13 -0.84 10.52
N LEU A 52 -6.09 -1.33 9.85
CA LEU A 52 -6.18 -2.22 8.70
C LEU A 52 -5.37 -3.50 8.99
N GLY A 53 -5.97 -4.67 8.83
CA GLY A 53 -5.28 -5.95 9.00
C GLY A 53 -4.30 -6.23 7.86
N PHE A 54 -3.32 -7.10 8.09
CA PHE A 54 -2.30 -7.45 7.10
C PHE A 54 -2.91 -7.94 5.78
N GLU A 55 -3.82 -8.92 5.82
CA GLU A 55 -4.44 -9.50 4.63
C GLU A 55 -5.16 -8.44 3.77
N ALA A 56 -5.87 -7.49 4.40
CA ALA A 56 -6.56 -6.43 3.68
C ALA A 56 -5.57 -5.39 3.11
N ALA A 57 -4.52 -5.05 3.84
CA ALA A 57 -3.48 -4.15 3.37
C ALA A 57 -2.68 -4.75 2.21
N ASP A 58 -2.30 -6.03 2.33
CA ASP A 58 -1.63 -6.79 1.30
C ASP A 58 -2.50 -6.93 0.04
N THR A 59 -3.76 -7.32 0.19
CA THR A 59 -4.73 -7.39 -0.92
C THR A 59 -4.84 -6.04 -1.65
N ALA A 60 -4.88 -4.93 -0.91
CA ALA A 60 -4.94 -3.60 -1.49
C ALA A 60 -3.69 -3.26 -2.30
N MET A 61 -2.49 -3.59 -1.78
CA MET A 61 -1.23 -3.35 -2.49
C MET A 61 -1.08 -4.24 -3.72
N ASN A 62 -1.48 -5.51 -3.62
CA ASN A 62 -1.54 -6.46 -4.73
C ASN A 62 -2.51 -6.00 -5.83
N TRP A 63 -3.62 -5.36 -5.46
CA TRP A 63 -4.53 -4.75 -6.42
C TRP A 63 -3.94 -3.49 -7.09
N LEU A 64 -3.24 -2.65 -6.32
CA LEU A 64 -2.67 -1.40 -6.80
C LEU A 64 -1.51 -1.61 -7.79
N TRP A 65 -0.81 -2.75 -7.67
CA TRP A 65 0.29 -3.13 -8.55
C TRP A 65 -0.06 -3.13 -10.05
N PRO A 66 -1.06 -3.90 -10.53
CA PRO A 66 -1.44 -3.88 -11.93
C PRO A 66 -2.08 -2.54 -12.35
N TYR A 67 -2.76 -1.83 -11.43
CA TYR A 67 -3.33 -0.52 -11.71
C TYR A 67 -2.26 0.51 -12.11
N GLY A 68 -1.19 0.63 -11.30
CA GLY A 68 -0.08 1.53 -11.60
C GLY A 68 0.69 1.13 -12.86
N PHE A 69 0.89 -0.16 -13.09
CA PHE A 69 1.62 -0.68 -14.26
C PHE A 69 0.86 -0.41 -15.58
N ASN A 70 -0.46 -0.65 -15.59
CA ASN A 70 -1.30 -0.47 -16.78
C ASN A 70 -1.43 0.99 -17.25
N ALA A 71 -1.08 1.96 -16.40
CA ALA A 71 -1.04 3.38 -16.76
C ALA A 71 0.20 3.78 -17.59
N GLY A 72 1.05 2.81 -17.98
CA GLY A 72 2.20 3.02 -18.87
C GLY A 72 3.54 3.23 -18.16
N GLY A 73 3.60 3.01 -16.85
CA GLY A 73 4.84 2.99 -16.09
C GLY A 73 5.61 1.68 -16.29
N GLN A 74 6.94 1.75 -16.40
CA GLN A 74 7.80 0.55 -16.41
C GLN A 74 7.94 -0.07 -15.01
N TYR A 75 7.67 0.71 -13.97
CA TYR A 75 7.76 0.35 -12.57
C TYR A 75 6.63 1.03 -11.80
N LEU A 76 6.24 0.46 -10.65
CA LEU A 76 5.42 1.19 -9.69
C LEU A 76 6.19 2.44 -9.21
N PRO A 77 5.51 3.57 -8.99
CA PRO A 77 6.15 4.77 -8.45
C PRO A 77 6.60 4.54 -7.01
N GLU A 78 7.56 5.34 -6.55
CA GLU A 78 7.99 5.32 -5.15
C GLU A 78 7.23 6.39 -4.33
N PRO A 79 6.76 6.08 -3.12
CA PRO A 79 7.06 4.87 -2.33
C PRO A 79 6.10 3.69 -2.54
N CYS A 80 5.15 3.74 -3.48
CA CYS A 80 4.18 2.65 -3.69
C CYS A 80 4.86 1.30 -3.93
N ASN A 81 5.95 1.28 -4.71
CA ASN A 81 6.73 0.08 -4.98
C ASN A 81 7.46 -0.44 -3.72
N GLU A 82 8.16 0.41 -2.98
CA GLU A 82 8.80 0.04 -1.70
C GLU A 82 7.78 -0.53 -0.69
N ILE A 83 6.58 0.03 -0.63
CA ILE A 83 5.50 -0.43 0.24
C ILE A 83 4.96 -1.78 -0.23
N TYR A 84 4.70 -1.94 -1.53
CA TYR A 84 4.30 -3.23 -2.11
C TYR A 84 5.30 -4.34 -1.76
N LEU A 85 6.60 -4.08 -1.96
CA LEU A 85 7.68 -5.02 -1.63
C LEU A 85 7.84 -5.28 -0.12
N ALA A 86 7.30 -4.43 0.74
CA ALA A 86 7.27 -4.67 2.18
C ALA A 86 6.16 -5.67 2.56
N PHE A 87 4.98 -5.57 1.93
CA PHE A 87 3.88 -6.52 2.14
C PHE A 87 4.21 -7.89 1.55
N ASP A 88 4.65 -7.95 0.28
CA ASP A 88 5.10 -9.19 -0.40
C ASP A 88 6.17 -9.94 0.41
N ALA A 89 7.07 -9.21 1.05
CA ALA A 89 8.12 -9.82 1.86
C ALA A 89 7.60 -10.52 3.13
N GLY A 90 6.46 -10.09 3.67
CA GLY A 90 5.80 -10.65 4.85
C GLY A 90 4.73 -11.70 4.54
N GLU A 91 4.43 -11.99 3.27
CA GLU A 91 3.51 -13.08 2.92
C GLU A 91 4.09 -14.47 3.23
N TRP A 92 5.41 -14.61 3.16
CA TRP A 92 6.07 -15.92 3.15
C TRP A 92 7.18 -16.03 4.17
N LYS A 93 7.08 -17.10 4.98
CA LYS A 93 8.18 -17.58 5.79
C LYS A 93 9.28 -18.17 4.88
N ARG A 94 10.52 -17.79 5.10
CA ARG A 94 11.68 -18.32 4.37
C ARG A 94 12.09 -19.67 4.95
N SER A 95 12.70 -20.52 4.12
CA SER A 95 13.15 -21.86 4.54
C SER A 95 14.18 -21.85 5.66
N SER A 96 14.92 -20.75 5.80
CA SER A 96 15.90 -20.53 6.88
C SER A 96 15.28 -19.97 8.16
N ASP A 97 14.01 -19.61 8.17
CA ASP A 97 13.41 -18.91 9.31
C ASP A 97 13.07 -19.89 10.45
N PRO A 98 13.24 -19.45 11.72
CA PRO A 98 12.78 -20.23 12.86
C PRO A 98 11.28 -20.53 12.77
N ALA A 99 10.83 -21.72 13.20
CA ALA A 99 9.44 -22.16 13.08
C ALA A 99 8.39 -21.19 13.66
N GLU A 100 8.76 -20.44 14.70
CA GLU A 100 7.87 -19.46 15.37
C GLU A 100 7.95 -18.04 14.78
N LEU A 101 8.83 -17.78 13.81
CA LEU A 101 8.94 -16.46 13.19
C LEU A 101 7.66 -16.12 12.42
N ASP A 102 7.08 -14.98 12.77
CA ASP A 102 6.02 -14.30 12.04
C ASP A 102 6.64 -13.41 10.94
N PRO A 103 6.44 -13.73 9.65
CA PRO A 103 7.03 -12.98 8.54
C PRO A 103 6.52 -11.53 8.44
N GLU A 104 5.27 -11.27 8.83
CA GLU A 104 4.70 -9.92 8.86
C GLU A 104 5.52 -9.03 9.82
N GLN A 105 5.74 -9.54 11.04
CA GLN A 105 6.48 -8.85 12.09
C GLN A 105 7.96 -8.71 11.75
N ALA A 106 8.54 -9.73 11.12
CA ALA A 106 9.96 -9.76 10.79
C ALA A 106 10.32 -8.93 9.55
N TYR A 107 9.43 -8.84 8.56
CA TYR A 107 9.76 -8.28 7.24
C TYR A 107 8.92 -7.08 6.85
N THR A 108 7.60 -7.12 7.03
CA THR A 108 6.72 -6.01 6.63
C THR A 108 6.88 -4.82 7.55
N ARG A 109 6.64 -5.00 8.86
CA ARG A 109 6.60 -3.87 9.81
C ARG A 109 7.93 -3.09 9.88
N PRO A 110 9.12 -3.72 9.92
CA PRO A 110 10.37 -2.97 9.98
C PRO A 110 10.68 -2.20 8.70
N ARG A 111 10.23 -2.69 7.53
CA ARG A 111 10.38 -1.99 6.25
C ARG A 111 9.45 -0.79 6.18
N LEU A 112 8.16 -0.97 6.49
CA LEU A 112 7.19 0.12 6.50
C LEU A 112 7.59 1.22 7.49
N LEU A 113 8.10 0.87 8.68
CA LEU A 113 8.60 1.85 9.63
C LEU A 113 9.70 2.73 9.03
N LYS A 114 10.65 2.13 8.27
CA LYS A 114 11.72 2.87 7.60
C LYS A 114 11.20 3.74 6.47
N ILE A 115 10.27 3.23 5.65
CA ILE A 115 9.67 3.96 4.54
C ILE A 115 8.90 5.18 5.06
N LEU A 116 8.00 4.98 6.03
CA LEU A 116 7.20 6.05 6.62
C LEU A 116 8.05 7.08 7.36
N ALA A 117 9.14 6.66 8.03
CA ALA A 117 10.05 7.58 8.71
C ALA A 117 10.81 8.52 7.75
N ARG A 118 10.99 8.14 6.48
CA ARG A 118 11.56 9.05 5.46
C ARG A 118 10.61 10.19 5.10
N GLY A 119 9.31 9.96 5.31
CA GLY A 119 8.24 10.85 4.87
C GLY A 119 8.02 10.77 3.36
N TYR A 120 6.75 10.77 2.96
CA TYR A 120 6.36 11.02 1.58
C TYR A 120 5.69 12.39 1.51
N SER A 121 6.11 13.21 0.55
CA SER A 121 5.44 14.44 0.20
C SER A 121 5.25 14.44 -1.31
N ALA A 122 3.99 14.42 -1.75
CA ALA A 122 3.70 14.51 -3.17
C ALA A 122 4.20 15.86 -3.70
N SER A 123 5.08 15.83 -4.70
CA SER A 123 5.41 17.01 -5.51
C SER A 123 4.11 17.61 -6.06
N ALA A 124 3.99 18.94 -5.99
CA ALA A 124 2.82 19.68 -6.46
C ALA A 124 2.56 19.46 -7.96
#